data_AF-A0A9E3Z3T4-F1
#
_entry.id   AF-A0A9E3Z3T4-F1
#
_cell.length_a   1.000
_cell.length_b   1.000
_cell.length_c   1.000
_cell.angle_alpha   90.00
_cell.angle_beta   90.00
_cell.angle_gamma   90.00
#
_symmetry.space_group_name_H-M   'P 1'
#
loop_
_entity.id
_entity.type
_entity.pdbx_description
1 polymer ?
#
loop_
_entity_poly.entity_id
_entity_poly.type
_entity_poly.pdbx_seq_one_letter_code
_entity_poly.pdbx_strand_id
1 'polypeptide(L)'
;MVGGVLGGIGHAADRLRDRHLRLAVTGLRRSGKTVFTTVLAQHLLTGLGMPFVRAVHEGRYRGARLRDARGAAFPFRRFLADLEADPPRWPEATETLTTLRLEIRFKSASFLGGYLDPLRRLYLDIVDYPGEWLLDLPLLREDYATFSARSWDLALEGPRRAASEAFRDAATATSADEAALVRLWRDYLRRCQGELALSLVQPGRLPMAKEEAPAWGFCPLPPGTPEGAPLASAMRRRFERYRHDLVEPFYRDHFSRFDRQAVLVDLFASLNRGRHHFEDTQRALEAVMESFRYGGRGWLARLFSPRIDRVLFAASKADHVAANQHPNLKHLLGLMVHPARRHARFEGIEEEVMAIASLRSTDTVRTEHEGQSLSCVRGRLKAGERETVLFPGEIPPDLPEPEDWDSGRFRFHEFAPRRLDPSKPGRHVRLDQAIEFLIGDKLA
;
A
#
# COMPACT_ATOMS: atom_id res chain seq x y z
N MET A 1 42.97 18.76 -20.50
CA MET A 1 41.62 18.95 -21.09
C MET A 1 40.74 17.68 -21.10
N VAL A 2 41.03 16.63 -20.33
CA VAL A 2 40.23 15.37 -20.36
C VAL A 2 39.33 15.19 -19.12
N GLY A 3 39.52 15.97 -18.04
CA GLY A 3 38.71 15.87 -16.82
C GLY A 3 37.33 16.55 -16.86
N GLY A 4 37.09 17.50 -17.77
CA GLY A 4 35.83 18.25 -17.84
C GLY A 4 34.70 17.56 -18.62
N VAL A 5 35.04 16.66 -19.55
CA VAL A 5 34.06 16.00 -20.43
C VAL A 5 33.34 14.85 -19.71
N LEU A 6 34.03 14.10 -18.85
CA LEU A 6 33.44 13.01 -18.07
C LEU A 6 32.50 13.52 -16.96
N GLY A 7 32.83 14.65 -16.31
CA GLY A 7 31.94 15.29 -15.33
C GLY A 7 30.65 15.87 -15.95
N GLY A 8 30.75 16.43 -17.17
CA GLY A 8 29.60 16.98 -17.88
C GLY A 8 28.56 15.93 -18.33
N ILE A 9 29.01 14.73 -18.71
CA ILE A 9 28.13 13.63 -19.14
C ILE A 9 27.37 13.04 -17.95
N GLY A 10 28.02 12.88 -16.79
CA GLY A 10 27.35 12.45 -15.55
C GLY A 10 26.25 13.41 -15.11
N HIS A 11 26.54 14.72 -15.08
CA HIS A 11 25.55 15.74 -14.74
C HIS A 11 24.41 15.90 -15.77
N ALA A 12 24.63 15.58 -17.04
CA ALA A 12 23.58 15.60 -18.07
C ALA A 12 22.67 14.36 -17.97
N ALA A 13 23.24 13.19 -17.73
CA ALA A 13 22.51 11.95 -17.49
C ALA A 13 21.68 12.02 -16.20
N ASP A 14 22.25 12.55 -15.11
CA ASP A 14 21.53 12.76 -13.85
C ASP A 14 20.40 13.78 -14.00
N ARG A 15 20.61 14.88 -14.74
CA ARG A 15 19.54 15.87 -15.04
C ARG A 15 18.44 15.34 -15.97
N LEU A 16 18.73 14.33 -16.79
CA LEU A 16 17.71 13.63 -17.58
C LEU A 16 16.98 12.58 -16.72
N ARG A 17 17.68 11.94 -15.77
CA ARG A 17 17.13 10.98 -14.82
C ARG A 17 16.24 11.65 -13.77
N ASP A 18 16.61 12.83 -13.28
CA ASP A 18 15.82 13.64 -12.33
C ASP A 18 14.47 14.11 -12.88
N ARG A 19 14.23 13.94 -14.18
CA ARG A 19 12.94 14.24 -14.82
C ARG A 19 12.00 13.06 -14.81
N HIS A 20 12.39 11.91 -14.27
CA HIS A 20 11.54 10.74 -14.19
C HIS A 20 11.45 10.29 -12.73
N LEU A 21 10.23 10.09 -12.26
CA LEU A 21 9.96 9.62 -10.91
C LEU A 21 8.93 8.51 -10.98
N ARG A 22 9.25 7.36 -10.37
CA ARG A 22 8.34 6.21 -10.26
C ARG A 22 7.83 6.13 -8.82
N LEU A 23 6.59 6.56 -8.63
CA LEU A 23 5.86 6.45 -7.37
C LEU A 23 5.11 5.13 -7.33
N ALA A 24 5.55 4.22 -6.49
CA ALA A 24 4.80 3.03 -6.14
C ALA A 24 3.67 3.37 -5.16
N VAL A 25 2.47 2.89 -5.46
CA VAL A 25 1.31 2.95 -4.58
C VAL A 25 0.91 1.52 -4.24
N THR A 26 0.98 1.21 -2.96
CA THR A 26 0.57 -0.07 -2.41
C THR A 26 -0.21 0.13 -1.12
N GLY A 27 -0.64 -0.97 -0.53
CA GLY A 27 -1.46 -0.94 0.67
C GLY A 27 -2.26 -2.21 0.82
N LEU A 28 -2.58 -2.50 2.08
CA LEU A 28 -3.38 -3.65 2.47
C LEU A 28 -4.76 -3.60 1.81
N ARG A 29 -5.50 -4.71 1.84
CA ARG A 29 -6.81 -4.78 1.19
C ARG A 29 -7.73 -3.65 1.69
N ARG A 30 -8.48 -3.06 0.74
CA ARG A 30 -9.45 -1.98 0.99
C ARG A 30 -8.87 -0.68 1.59
N SER A 31 -7.55 -0.50 1.54
CA SER A 31 -6.84 0.73 1.93
C SER A 31 -7.11 1.97 1.07
N GLY A 32 -7.81 1.82 -0.07
CA GLY A 32 -8.19 2.95 -0.92
C GLY A 32 -7.15 3.37 -1.97
N LYS A 33 -6.26 2.46 -2.39
CA LYS A 33 -5.25 2.71 -3.46
C LYS A 33 -5.83 3.33 -4.73
N THR A 34 -6.89 2.74 -5.27
CA THR A 34 -7.55 3.24 -6.48
C THR A 34 -8.00 4.70 -6.32
N VAL A 35 -8.62 5.03 -5.18
CA VAL A 35 -9.09 6.37 -4.87
C VAL A 35 -7.92 7.33 -4.66
N PHE A 36 -6.88 6.90 -3.94
CA PHE A 36 -5.66 7.69 -3.76
C PHE A 36 -5.01 8.06 -5.10
N THR A 37 -4.75 7.08 -5.97
CA THR A 37 -4.14 7.32 -7.27
C THR A 37 -5.01 8.22 -8.16
N THR A 38 -6.33 7.96 -8.18
CA THR A 38 -7.28 8.75 -8.99
C THR A 38 -7.32 10.20 -8.53
N VAL A 39 -7.48 10.45 -7.23
CA VAL A 39 -7.66 11.82 -6.72
C VAL A 39 -6.33 12.58 -6.72
N LEU A 40 -5.20 11.93 -6.39
CA LEU A 40 -3.87 12.51 -6.52
C LEU A 40 -3.61 12.97 -7.96
N ALA A 41 -3.89 12.12 -8.94
CA ALA A 41 -3.73 12.47 -10.34
C ALA A 41 -4.67 13.61 -10.76
N GLN A 42 -5.91 13.63 -10.27
CA GLN A 42 -6.85 14.71 -10.55
C GLN A 42 -6.36 16.06 -10.00
N HIS A 43 -5.83 16.10 -8.79
CA HIS A 43 -5.25 17.33 -8.23
C HIS A 43 -4.05 17.82 -9.04
N LEU A 44 -3.17 16.92 -9.46
CA LEU A 44 -2.05 17.28 -10.35
C LEU A 44 -2.55 17.80 -11.71
N LEU A 45 -3.53 17.15 -12.33
CA LEU A 45 -4.06 17.58 -13.63
C LEU A 45 -4.72 18.96 -13.58
N THR A 46 -5.49 19.23 -12.52
CA THR A 46 -6.20 20.51 -12.35
C THR A 46 -5.33 21.62 -11.77
N GLY A 47 -4.30 21.26 -10.98
CA GLY A 47 -3.51 22.22 -10.20
C GLY A 47 -4.27 22.84 -9.03
N LEU A 48 -5.47 22.35 -8.69
CA LEU A 48 -6.32 22.91 -7.65
C LEU A 48 -6.23 22.11 -6.35
N GLY A 49 -6.45 22.79 -5.22
CA GLY A 49 -6.55 22.12 -3.91
C GLY A 49 -5.24 21.63 -3.33
N MET A 50 -4.09 22.14 -3.77
CA MET A 50 -2.77 21.72 -3.27
C MET A 50 -1.96 22.86 -2.62
N PRO A 51 -2.51 23.60 -1.64
CA PRO A 51 -1.82 24.74 -1.04
C PRO A 51 -0.52 24.37 -0.31
N PHE A 52 -0.37 23.13 0.17
CA PHE A 52 0.88 22.67 0.82
C PHE A 52 1.97 22.21 -0.17
N VAL A 53 1.66 22.11 -1.46
CA VAL A 53 2.68 21.82 -2.49
C VAL A 53 3.41 23.12 -2.82
N ARG A 54 4.70 23.22 -2.47
CA ARG A 54 5.45 24.48 -2.56
C ARG A 54 5.42 25.10 -3.94
N ALA A 55 5.60 24.28 -4.99
CA ALA A 55 5.55 24.75 -6.37
C ALA A 55 4.20 25.35 -6.76
N VAL A 56 3.09 24.89 -6.17
CA VAL A 56 1.74 25.44 -6.39
C VAL A 56 1.60 26.73 -5.59
N HIS A 57 1.96 26.71 -4.32
CA HIS A 57 1.91 27.88 -3.43
C HIS A 57 2.70 29.07 -3.96
N GLU A 58 3.89 28.83 -4.52
CA GLU A 58 4.80 29.85 -5.07
C GLU A 58 4.45 30.26 -6.52
N GLY A 59 3.34 29.77 -7.09
CA GLY A 59 2.94 30.09 -8.47
C GLY A 59 3.89 29.56 -9.56
N ARG A 60 4.72 28.56 -9.21
CA ARG A 60 5.68 27.92 -10.12
C ARG A 60 5.05 26.79 -10.93
N TYR A 61 4.04 26.12 -10.40
CA TYR A 61 3.30 25.06 -11.07
C TYR A 61 2.58 25.59 -12.32
N ARG A 62 2.68 24.87 -13.45
CA ARG A 62 2.07 25.29 -14.73
C ARG A 62 0.98 24.34 -15.22
N GLY A 63 0.96 23.11 -14.73
CA GLY A 63 -0.07 22.12 -15.08
C GLY A 63 0.51 20.74 -15.33
N ALA A 64 -0.37 19.75 -15.46
CA ALA A 64 -0.02 18.39 -15.84
C ALA A 64 -0.90 17.87 -16.97
N ARG A 65 -0.46 16.82 -17.65
CA ARG A 65 -1.25 16.08 -18.63
C ARG A 65 -0.98 14.59 -18.57
N LEU A 66 -2.01 13.81 -18.86
CA LEU A 66 -1.90 12.35 -19.03
C LEU A 66 -1.02 12.01 -20.23
N ARG A 67 -0.21 10.96 -20.07
CA ARG A 67 0.64 10.36 -21.09
C ARG A 67 0.42 8.86 -21.12
N ASP A 68 0.84 8.24 -22.21
CA ASP A 68 0.78 6.78 -22.33
C ASP A 68 1.74 6.13 -21.34
N ALA A 69 1.20 5.21 -20.56
CA ALA A 69 1.93 4.38 -19.64
C ALA A 69 2.56 3.19 -20.37
N ARG A 70 3.63 2.63 -19.80
CA ARG A 70 4.17 1.33 -20.24
C ARG A 70 3.45 0.22 -19.48
N GLY A 71 3.08 -0.87 -20.17
CA GLY A 71 2.36 -1.99 -19.56
C GLY A 71 0.85 -1.71 -19.40
N ALA A 72 0.21 -2.35 -18.42
CA ALA A 72 -1.22 -2.16 -18.17
C ALA A 72 -1.51 -0.74 -17.67
N ALA A 73 -2.36 -0.02 -18.38
CA ALA A 73 -2.72 1.36 -18.04
C ALA A 73 -3.70 1.40 -16.85
N PHE A 74 -3.48 2.33 -15.92
CA PHE A 74 -4.43 2.61 -14.84
C PHE A 74 -5.73 3.20 -15.44
N PRO A 75 -6.92 2.64 -15.16
CA PRO A 75 -8.22 3.10 -15.68
C PRO A 75 -8.70 4.49 -15.19
N PHE A 76 -7.83 5.49 -15.19
CA PHE A 76 -8.07 6.81 -14.58
C PHE A 76 -9.42 7.42 -14.95
N ARG A 77 -9.76 7.50 -16.24
CA ARG A 77 -11.01 8.14 -16.69
C ARG A 77 -12.26 7.41 -16.21
N ARG A 78 -12.22 6.07 -16.14
CA ARG A 78 -13.33 5.25 -15.62
C ARG A 78 -13.53 5.53 -14.13
N PHE A 79 -12.44 5.45 -13.35
CA PHE A 79 -12.50 5.66 -11.90
C PHE A 79 -12.86 7.10 -11.53
N LEU A 80 -12.42 8.09 -12.32
CA LEU A 80 -12.85 9.47 -12.17
C LEU A 80 -14.36 9.60 -12.43
N ALA A 81 -14.87 8.99 -13.51
CA ALA A 81 -16.29 9.00 -13.82
C ALA A 81 -17.16 8.35 -12.72
N ASP A 82 -16.69 7.30 -12.06
CA ASP A 82 -17.39 6.70 -10.91
C ASP A 82 -17.56 7.72 -9.76
N LEU A 83 -16.54 8.54 -9.50
CA LEU A 83 -16.56 9.56 -8.44
C LEU A 83 -17.37 10.81 -8.83
N GLU A 84 -17.47 11.12 -10.12
CA GLU A 84 -18.22 12.26 -10.69
C GLU A 84 -19.71 11.94 -10.92
N ALA A 85 -20.07 10.64 -10.91
CA ALA A 85 -21.42 10.17 -11.16
C ALA A 85 -22.46 10.72 -10.17
N ASP A 86 -23.72 10.61 -10.55
CA ASP A 86 -24.87 10.95 -9.71
C ASP A 86 -25.87 9.77 -9.69
N PRO A 87 -25.93 8.99 -8.59
CA PRO A 87 -25.12 9.10 -7.38
C PRO A 87 -23.66 8.67 -7.59
N PRO A 88 -22.70 9.26 -6.86
CA PRO A 88 -21.27 8.91 -6.94
C PRO A 88 -21.02 7.53 -6.33
N ARG A 89 -19.99 6.83 -6.84
CA ARG A 89 -19.65 5.45 -6.47
C ARG A 89 -18.15 5.30 -6.22
N TRP A 90 -17.81 4.44 -5.27
CA TRP A 90 -16.40 4.10 -5.06
C TRP A 90 -15.89 3.25 -6.23
N PRO A 91 -14.75 3.61 -6.85
CA PRO A 91 -14.12 2.79 -7.88
C PRO A 91 -13.81 1.38 -7.40
N GLU A 92 -13.90 0.40 -8.30
CA GLU A 92 -13.49 -0.97 -8.02
C GLU A 92 -11.99 -1.07 -7.74
N ALA A 93 -11.61 -2.02 -6.88
CA ALA A 93 -10.21 -2.26 -6.56
C ALA A 93 -9.46 -2.83 -7.79
N THR A 94 -8.24 -2.37 -8.01
CA THR A 94 -7.34 -2.95 -9.00
C THR A 94 -6.85 -4.33 -8.53
N GLU A 95 -6.97 -5.34 -9.40
CA GLU A 95 -6.51 -6.72 -9.12
C GLU A 95 -5.11 -7.00 -9.69
N THR A 96 -4.60 -6.11 -10.54
CA THR A 96 -3.32 -6.27 -11.24
C THR A 96 -2.48 -5.01 -11.11
N LEU A 97 -1.19 -5.14 -11.40
CA LEU A 97 -0.29 -4.00 -11.49
C LEU A 97 -0.70 -3.12 -12.66
N THR A 98 -0.95 -1.84 -12.40
CA THR A 98 -1.30 -0.85 -13.41
C THR A 98 -0.45 0.41 -13.25
N THR A 99 -0.28 1.17 -14.33
CA THR A 99 0.54 2.39 -14.32
C THR A 99 -0.23 3.57 -14.91
N LEU A 100 -0.20 4.70 -14.20
CA LEU A 100 -0.65 6.00 -14.69
C LEU A 100 0.56 6.87 -14.94
N ARG A 101 0.60 7.60 -16.06
CA ARG A 101 1.71 8.49 -16.37
C ARG A 101 1.27 9.94 -16.56
N LEU A 102 1.97 10.85 -15.89
CA LEU A 102 1.77 12.29 -15.97
C LEU A 102 3.03 13.00 -16.45
N GLU A 103 2.87 13.99 -17.33
CA GLU A 103 3.89 15.02 -17.58
C GLU A 103 3.47 16.28 -16.82
N ILE A 104 4.27 16.68 -15.83
CA ILE A 104 4.06 17.87 -14.99
C ILE A 104 5.04 18.96 -15.45
N ARG A 105 4.53 20.19 -15.63
CA ARG A 105 5.33 21.37 -15.99
C ARG A 105 5.34 22.37 -14.83
N PHE A 106 6.53 22.90 -14.53
CA PHE A 106 6.73 23.85 -13.45
C PHE A 106 7.93 24.77 -13.75
N LYS A 107 8.03 25.90 -13.06
CA LYS A 107 9.22 26.75 -13.06
C LYS A 107 10.17 26.30 -11.95
N SER A 108 11.46 26.15 -12.25
CA SER A 108 12.47 25.87 -11.22
C SER A 108 12.65 27.08 -10.29
N ALA A 109 12.93 26.83 -9.02
CA ALA A 109 13.24 27.84 -8.01
C ALA A 109 14.69 28.36 -8.11
N SER A 110 15.59 27.61 -8.75
CA SER A 110 16.99 28.02 -8.91
C SER A 110 17.19 28.96 -10.08
N PHE A 111 17.38 30.26 -9.80
CA PHE A 111 17.78 31.28 -10.79
C PHE A 111 19.32 31.33 -10.91
N LEU A 112 19.92 30.31 -11.53
CA LEU A 112 21.34 30.34 -11.90
C LEU A 112 21.48 30.62 -13.40
N GLY A 113 21.67 31.89 -13.75
CA GLY A 113 22.15 32.36 -15.05
C GLY A 113 21.06 32.51 -16.13
N GLY A 114 20.87 33.75 -16.61
CA GLY A 114 19.73 34.23 -17.40
C GLY A 114 19.59 33.76 -18.86
N TYR A 115 19.92 32.51 -19.19
CA TYR A 115 19.83 31.98 -20.56
C TYR A 115 19.14 30.61 -20.72
N LEU A 116 18.60 30.03 -19.65
CA LEU A 116 17.83 28.78 -19.75
C LEU A 116 16.35 29.04 -19.48
N ASP A 117 15.48 28.45 -20.30
CA ASP A 117 14.04 28.39 -20.04
C ASP A 117 13.82 27.84 -18.61
N PRO A 118 13.24 28.63 -17.68
CA PRO A 118 13.00 28.19 -16.32
C PRO A 118 11.98 27.05 -16.25
N LEU A 119 11.27 26.78 -17.36
CA LEU A 119 10.30 25.71 -17.46
C LEU A 119 10.97 24.33 -17.45
N ARG A 120 10.65 23.55 -16.42
CA ARG A 120 11.05 22.15 -16.25
C ARG A 120 9.87 21.22 -16.50
N ARG A 121 10.20 19.95 -16.74
CA ARG A 121 9.26 18.86 -16.93
C ARG A 121 9.62 17.70 -16.02
N LEU A 122 8.63 17.17 -15.30
CA LEU A 122 8.72 15.93 -14.53
C LEU A 122 7.74 14.91 -15.15
N TYR A 123 8.24 13.72 -15.47
CA TYR A 123 7.45 12.56 -15.84
C TYR A 123 7.25 11.70 -14.60
N LEU A 124 6.03 11.69 -14.09
CA LEU A 124 5.63 10.91 -12.93
C LEU A 124 4.90 9.64 -13.41
N ASP A 125 5.50 8.49 -13.16
CA ASP A 125 4.84 7.19 -13.29
C ASP A 125 4.28 6.79 -11.92
N ILE A 126 2.96 6.66 -11.78
CA ILE A 126 2.30 6.16 -10.57
C ILE A 126 1.95 4.69 -10.83
N VAL A 127 2.59 3.78 -10.11
CA VAL A 127 2.44 2.33 -10.28
C VAL A 127 1.60 1.80 -9.13
N ASP A 128 0.35 1.42 -9.41
CA ASP A 128 -0.57 0.81 -8.44
C ASP A 128 -0.49 -0.71 -8.52
N TYR A 129 -0.23 -1.39 -7.40
CA TYR A 129 -0.15 -2.85 -7.36
C TYR A 129 -0.63 -3.42 -6.02
N PRO A 130 -1.04 -4.71 -5.98
CA PRO A 130 -1.51 -5.37 -4.77
C PRO A 130 -0.44 -5.42 -3.67
N GLY A 131 -0.80 -5.08 -2.43
CA GLY A 131 0.13 -5.10 -1.30
C GLY A 131 0.60 -6.50 -0.93
N GLU A 132 -0.23 -7.50 -1.23
CA GLU A 132 0.06 -8.91 -1.05
C GLU A 132 1.32 -9.35 -1.81
N TRP A 133 1.71 -8.65 -2.88
CA TRP A 133 2.91 -8.97 -3.64
C TRP A 133 4.20 -8.57 -2.92
N LEU A 134 4.16 -7.59 -2.02
CA LEU A 134 5.28 -7.23 -1.15
C LEU A 134 5.52 -8.28 -0.08
N LEU A 135 4.43 -8.91 0.40
CA LEU A 135 4.55 -9.98 1.37
C LEU A 135 5.37 -11.15 0.83
N ASP A 136 5.48 -11.33 -0.48
CA ASP A 136 6.29 -12.40 -1.08
C ASP A 136 7.78 -12.05 -1.20
N LEU A 137 8.18 -10.78 -1.07
CA LEU A 137 9.59 -10.39 -1.26
C LEU A 137 10.56 -11.07 -0.27
N PRO A 138 10.21 -11.28 1.02
CA PRO A 138 11.02 -12.07 1.94
C PRO A 138 11.31 -13.49 1.44
N LEU A 139 10.41 -14.10 0.65
CA LEU A 139 10.60 -15.45 0.09
C LEU A 139 11.85 -15.55 -0.78
N LEU A 140 12.35 -14.44 -1.36
CA LEU A 140 13.59 -14.43 -2.14
C LEU A 140 14.82 -14.84 -1.32
N ARG A 141 14.74 -14.76 0.02
CA ARG A 141 15.85 -15.05 0.93
C ARG A 141 15.55 -16.24 1.85
N GLU A 142 14.38 -16.85 1.69
CA GLU A 142 13.90 -17.95 2.52
C GLU A 142 13.98 -19.26 1.73
N ASP A 143 14.36 -20.35 2.40
CA ASP A 143 14.25 -21.68 1.84
C ASP A 143 12.86 -22.29 2.12
N TYR A 144 12.54 -23.36 1.40
CA TYR A 144 11.23 -23.99 1.52
C TYR A 144 10.95 -24.57 2.92
N ALA A 145 11.98 -25.00 3.65
CA ALA A 145 11.83 -25.57 4.99
C ALA A 145 11.41 -24.48 5.99
N THR A 146 12.08 -23.33 5.95
CA THR A 146 11.76 -22.15 6.77
C THR A 146 10.36 -21.63 6.45
N PHE A 147 10.04 -21.51 5.16
CA PHE A 147 8.70 -21.12 4.71
C PHE A 147 7.62 -22.07 5.25
N SER A 148 7.88 -23.38 5.19
CA SER A 148 6.93 -24.40 5.63
C SER A 148 6.69 -24.34 7.14
N ALA A 149 7.76 -24.26 7.94
CA ALA A 149 7.66 -24.17 9.40
C ALA A 149 6.86 -22.92 9.82
N ARG A 150 7.23 -21.75 9.31
CA ARG A 150 6.54 -20.49 9.63
C ARG A 150 5.08 -20.49 9.19
N SER A 151 4.80 -21.01 7.99
CA SER A 151 3.41 -21.11 7.49
C SER A 151 2.57 -22.07 8.33
N TRP A 152 3.18 -23.11 8.88
CA TRP A 152 2.52 -24.05 9.77
C TRP A 152 2.22 -23.44 11.15
N ASP A 153 3.19 -22.72 11.73
CA ASP A 153 2.99 -21.99 12.98
C ASP A 153 1.83 -20.98 12.84
N LEU A 154 1.86 -20.19 11.77
CA LEU A 154 0.80 -19.21 11.48
C LEU A 154 -0.57 -19.88 11.29
N ALA A 155 -0.62 -21.07 10.70
CA ALA A 155 -1.86 -21.83 10.52
C ALA A 155 -2.50 -22.27 11.84
N LEU A 156 -1.74 -22.36 12.93
CA LEU A 156 -2.23 -22.76 14.26
C LEU A 156 -2.73 -21.59 15.11
N GLU A 157 -2.56 -20.35 14.66
CA GLU A 157 -2.86 -19.15 15.43
C GLU A 157 -4.27 -18.57 15.19
N GLY A 158 -4.90 -18.09 16.27
CA GLY A 158 -6.13 -17.29 16.23
C GLY A 158 -7.19 -17.81 15.25
N PRO A 159 -7.76 -16.96 14.37
CA PRO A 159 -8.81 -17.37 13.44
C PRO A 159 -8.31 -18.33 12.34
N ARG A 160 -6.99 -18.44 12.12
CA ARG A 160 -6.40 -19.32 11.10
C ARG A 160 -6.51 -20.79 11.49
N ARG A 161 -6.58 -21.09 12.79
CA ARG A 161 -6.68 -22.46 13.31
C ARG A 161 -7.88 -23.20 12.75
N ALA A 162 -9.06 -22.58 12.77
CA ALA A 162 -10.26 -23.16 12.18
C ALA A 162 -10.20 -23.17 10.65
N ALA A 163 -9.69 -22.10 10.03
CA ALA A 163 -9.66 -21.99 8.58
C ALA A 163 -8.73 -22.99 7.88
N SER A 164 -7.64 -23.42 8.53
CA SER A 164 -6.66 -24.37 7.97
C SER A 164 -6.88 -25.82 8.39
N GLU A 165 -7.91 -26.13 9.16
CA GLU A 165 -8.17 -27.49 9.68
C GLU A 165 -8.15 -28.56 8.58
N ALA A 166 -9.00 -28.41 7.55
CA ALA A 166 -9.07 -29.36 6.45
C ALA A 166 -7.71 -29.55 5.73
N PHE A 167 -6.92 -28.48 5.60
CA PHE A 167 -5.58 -28.57 5.00
C PHE A 167 -4.62 -29.33 5.93
N ARG A 168 -4.60 -29.02 7.22
CA ARG A 168 -3.68 -29.65 8.18
C ARG A 168 -3.98 -31.14 8.37
N ASP A 169 -5.26 -31.51 8.41
CA ASP A 169 -5.69 -32.90 8.55
C ASP A 169 -5.25 -33.72 7.33
N ALA A 170 -5.43 -33.17 6.12
CA ALA A 170 -4.95 -33.81 4.91
C ALA A 170 -3.42 -33.92 4.85
N ALA A 171 -2.70 -32.87 5.27
CA ALA A 171 -1.24 -32.82 5.22
C ALA A 171 -0.55 -33.74 6.23
N THR A 172 -1.24 -34.13 7.31
CA THR A 172 -0.74 -35.05 8.34
C THR A 172 -1.17 -36.50 8.12
N ALA A 173 -2.00 -36.77 7.11
CA ALA A 173 -2.41 -38.12 6.75
C ALA A 173 -1.27 -38.93 6.10
N THR A 174 -1.25 -40.24 6.34
CA THR A 174 -0.20 -41.16 5.87
C THR A 174 -0.07 -41.24 4.34
N SER A 175 -1.15 -40.98 3.61
CA SER A 175 -1.19 -41.00 2.13
C SER A 175 -1.92 -39.78 1.59
N ALA A 176 -1.27 -38.63 1.62
CA ALA A 176 -1.85 -37.40 1.12
C ALA A 176 -1.77 -37.33 -0.42
N ASP A 177 -2.92 -37.12 -1.07
CA ASP A 177 -2.96 -36.76 -2.50
C ASP A 177 -2.41 -35.34 -2.68
N GLU A 178 -1.34 -35.24 -3.47
CA GLU A 178 -0.62 -34.00 -3.73
C GLU A 178 -1.52 -32.91 -4.31
N ALA A 179 -2.41 -33.26 -5.24
CA ALA A 179 -3.32 -32.29 -5.86
C ALA A 179 -4.36 -31.77 -4.86
N ALA A 180 -4.89 -32.66 -4.01
CA ALA A 180 -5.80 -32.29 -2.93
C ALA A 180 -5.13 -31.37 -1.90
N LEU A 181 -3.90 -31.64 -1.50
CA LEU A 181 -3.17 -30.78 -0.55
C LEU A 181 -3.00 -29.36 -1.06
N VAL A 182 -2.56 -29.22 -2.31
CA VAL A 182 -2.37 -27.91 -2.95
C VAL A 182 -3.69 -27.14 -3.04
N ARG A 183 -4.79 -27.84 -3.39
CA ARG A 183 -6.12 -27.23 -3.45
C ARG A 183 -6.55 -26.73 -2.06
N LEU A 184 -6.48 -27.58 -1.05
CA LEU A 184 -6.86 -27.23 0.33
C LEU A 184 -6.03 -26.07 0.89
N TRP A 185 -4.73 -26.03 0.58
CA TRP A 185 -3.87 -24.91 0.92
C TRP A 185 -4.32 -23.60 0.26
N ARG A 186 -4.62 -23.63 -1.04
CA ARG A 186 -5.12 -22.44 -1.76
C ARG A 186 -6.46 -21.98 -1.22
N ASP A 187 -7.36 -22.90 -0.90
CA ASP A 187 -8.66 -22.58 -0.30
C ASP A 187 -8.48 -21.97 1.09
N TYR A 188 -7.58 -22.51 1.93
CA TYR A 188 -7.21 -21.88 3.20
C TYR A 188 -6.72 -20.45 3.01
N LEU A 189 -5.81 -20.19 2.06
CA LEU A 189 -5.31 -18.84 1.80
C LEU A 189 -6.41 -17.91 1.28
N ARG A 190 -7.32 -18.39 0.41
CA ARG A 190 -8.49 -17.65 -0.06
C ARG A 190 -9.44 -17.30 1.08
N ARG A 191 -9.69 -18.22 2.01
CA ARG A 191 -10.50 -17.97 3.22
C ARG A 191 -9.83 -16.93 4.12
N CYS A 192 -8.53 -17.02 4.33
CA CYS A 192 -7.78 -15.99 5.06
C CYS A 192 -7.93 -14.62 4.41
N GLN A 193 -7.78 -14.55 3.08
CA GLN A 193 -7.81 -13.29 2.33
C GLN A 193 -9.22 -12.70 2.15
N GLY A 194 -10.24 -13.55 1.99
CA GLY A 194 -11.61 -13.18 1.67
C GLY A 194 -12.51 -13.12 2.89
N GLU A 195 -12.76 -14.27 3.51
CA GLU A 195 -13.70 -14.43 4.63
C GLU A 195 -13.17 -13.78 5.91
N LEU A 196 -11.95 -14.12 6.31
CA LEU A 196 -11.32 -13.59 7.52
C LEU A 196 -10.70 -12.20 7.31
N ALA A 197 -10.55 -11.80 6.04
CA ALA A 197 -9.96 -10.55 5.61
C ALA A 197 -8.56 -10.26 6.19
N LEU A 198 -7.78 -11.28 6.52
CA LEU A 198 -6.43 -11.14 7.08
C LEU A 198 -5.48 -10.43 6.10
N SER A 199 -4.57 -9.65 6.66
CA SER A 199 -3.59 -8.84 5.96
C SER A 199 -2.34 -9.64 5.57
N LEU A 200 -1.87 -10.55 6.44
CA LEU A 200 -0.70 -11.38 6.20
C LEU A 200 -1.09 -12.69 5.51
N VAL A 201 -1.23 -12.68 4.18
CA VAL A 201 -1.49 -13.89 3.39
C VAL A 201 -0.31 -14.12 2.47
N GLN A 202 0.45 -15.19 2.74
CA GLN A 202 1.64 -15.55 1.98
C GLN A 202 1.60 -17.05 1.64
N PRO A 203 1.91 -17.45 0.40
CA PRO A 203 2.30 -16.62 -0.74
C PRO A 203 1.11 -15.81 -1.31
N GLY A 204 1.29 -14.50 -1.46
CA GLY A 204 0.21 -13.54 -1.73
C GLY A 204 -0.41 -13.67 -3.11
N ARG A 205 0.34 -14.23 -4.08
CA ARG A 205 -0.18 -14.46 -5.45
C ARG A 205 -0.96 -15.77 -5.62
N LEU A 206 -0.78 -16.77 -4.73
CA LEU A 206 -1.44 -18.07 -4.88
C LEU A 206 -2.97 -18.02 -4.80
N PRO A 207 -3.58 -17.20 -3.91
CA PRO A 207 -5.04 -17.01 -3.88
C PRO A 207 -5.60 -16.45 -5.19
N MET A 208 -4.80 -15.63 -5.87
CA MET A 208 -5.18 -14.90 -7.09
C MET A 208 -4.90 -15.68 -8.37
N ALA A 209 -4.01 -16.67 -8.32
CA ALA A 209 -3.70 -17.49 -9.48
C ALA A 209 -4.94 -18.29 -9.92
N LYS A 210 -5.09 -18.48 -11.23
CA LYS A 210 -6.12 -19.38 -11.78
C LYS A 210 -5.84 -20.82 -11.33
N GLU A 211 -6.89 -21.64 -11.26
CA GLU A 211 -6.77 -23.03 -10.76
C GLU A 211 -5.87 -23.89 -11.66
N GLU A 212 -5.86 -23.58 -12.95
CA GLU A 212 -5.07 -24.24 -14.02
C GLU A 212 -3.56 -23.86 -14.04
N ALA A 213 -3.01 -23.30 -12.97
CA ALA A 213 -1.57 -22.99 -12.86
C ALA A 213 -0.80 -24.02 -12.00
N PRO A 214 -0.71 -25.31 -12.41
CA PRO A 214 -0.14 -26.38 -11.59
C PRO A 214 1.36 -26.18 -11.33
N ALA A 215 2.04 -25.42 -12.19
CA ALA A 215 3.47 -25.12 -12.06
C ALA A 215 3.83 -24.43 -10.73
N TRP A 216 2.89 -23.68 -10.15
CA TRP A 216 3.05 -22.99 -8.86
C TRP A 216 2.22 -23.62 -7.74
N GLY A 217 1.69 -24.82 -7.95
CA GLY A 217 0.88 -25.54 -6.97
C GLY A 217 1.73 -26.18 -5.88
N PHE A 218 2.07 -25.44 -4.83
CA PHE A 218 2.74 -25.95 -3.64
C PHE A 218 1.97 -25.62 -2.37
N CYS A 219 2.31 -26.30 -1.29
CA CYS A 219 1.81 -26.05 0.07
C CYS A 219 2.97 -26.20 1.08
N PRO A 220 2.88 -25.63 2.28
CA PRO A 220 3.82 -25.93 3.36
C PRO A 220 3.64 -27.38 3.82
N LEU A 221 4.69 -28.01 4.33
CA LEU A 221 4.61 -29.36 4.90
C LEU A 221 4.71 -29.33 6.43
N PRO A 222 4.12 -30.33 7.13
CA PRO A 222 4.21 -30.42 8.58
C PRO A 222 5.65 -30.45 9.08
N PRO A 223 5.95 -29.85 10.26
CA PRO A 223 7.24 -29.98 10.92
C PRO A 223 7.66 -31.45 11.06
N GLY A 224 8.93 -31.74 10.81
CA GLY A 224 9.47 -33.11 10.87
C GLY A 224 9.28 -33.94 9.59
N THR A 225 8.66 -33.39 8.54
CA THR A 225 8.60 -34.06 7.22
C THR A 225 10.03 -34.26 6.67
N PRO A 226 10.45 -35.50 6.31
CA PRO A 226 11.80 -35.74 5.80
C PRO A 226 12.07 -35.01 4.48
N GLU A 227 13.17 -34.27 4.38
CA GLU A 227 13.51 -33.49 3.18
C GLU A 227 13.65 -34.32 1.90
N GLY A 228 14.12 -35.56 2.04
CA GLY A 228 14.27 -36.51 0.93
C GLY A 228 12.97 -37.18 0.48
N ALA A 229 11.85 -36.94 1.17
CA ALA A 229 10.57 -37.51 0.77
C ALA A 229 10.16 -36.99 -0.63
N PRO A 230 9.60 -37.84 -1.52
CA PRO A 230 9.19 -37.42 -2.86
C PRO A 230 8.27 -36.18 -2.88
N LEU A 231 7.33 -36.12 -1.94
CA LEU A 231 6.41 -34.98 -1.75
C LEU A 231 7.16 -33.70 -1.36
N ALA A 232 8.07 -33.77 -0.39
CA ALA A 232 8.88 -32.63 0.05
C ALA A 232 9.75 -32.08 -1.09
N SER A 233 10.36 -32.97 -1.87
CA SER A 233 11.12 -32.61 -3.06
C SER A 233 10.24 -31.96 -4.14
N ALA A 234 9.01 -32.45 -4.36
CA ALA A 234 8.07 -31.87 -5.31
C ALA A 234 7.62 -30.45 -4.90
N MET A 235 7.24 -30.28 -3.64
CA MET A 235 6.81 -28.98 -3.10
C MET A 235 7.94 -27.96 -3.12
N ARG A 236 9.16 -28.36 -2.72
CA ARG A 236 10.36 -27.50 -2.81
C ARG A 236 10.60 -27.02 -4.24
N ARG A 237 10.56 -27.91 -5.23
CA ARG A 237 10.76 -27.52 -6.65
C ARG A 237 9.72 -26.50 -7.13
N ARG A 238 8.46 -26.62 -6.70
CA ARG A 238 7.39 -25.69 -7.08
C ARG A 238 7.47 -24.36 -6.34
N PHE A 239 7.90 -24.36 -5.08
CA PHE A 239 8.22 -23.15 -4.33
C PHE A 239 9.36 -22.37 -4.99
N GLU A 240 10.45 -23.04 -5.37
CA GLU A 240 11.56 -22.37 -6.06
C GLU A 240 11.13 -21.83 -7.43
N ARG A 241 10.29 -22.57 -8.15
CA ARG A 241 9.68 -22.09 -9.40
C ARG A 241 8.81 -20.85 -9.18
N TYR A 242 8.00 -20.83 -8.13
CA TYR A 242 7.20 -19.66 -7.77
C TYR A 242 8.08 -18.42 -7.49
N ARG A 243 9.18 -18.60 -6.75
CA ARG A 243 10.15 -17.52 -6.49
C ARG A 243 10.75 -16.99 -7.78
N HIS A 244 11.27 -17.87 -8.62
CA HIS A 244 11.95 -17.52 -9.87
C HIS A 244 11.00 -16.93 -10.93
N ASP A 245 9.80 -17.49 -11.08
CA ASP A 245 8.89 -17.12 -12.18
C ASP A 245 7.99 -15.92 -11.83
N LEU A 246 7.75 -15.64 -10.54
CA LEU A 246 6.81 -14.59 -10.12
C LEU A 246 7.43 -13.54 -9.19
N VAL A 247 8.14 -13.96 -8.14
CA VAL A 247 8.64 -13.02 -7.12
C VAL A 247 9.85 -12.24 -7.64
N GLU A 248 10.82 -12.94 -8.22
CA GLU A 248 12.06 -12.34 -8.75
C GLU A 248 11.80 -11.37 -9.92
N PRO A 249 10.95 -11.70 -10.92
CA PRO A 249 10.66 -10.77 -12.01
C PRO A 249 9.95 -9.51 -11.52
N PHE A 250 9.01 -9.64 -10.59
CA PHE A 250 8.38 -8.47 -9.97
C PHE A 250 9.42 -7.58 -9.29
N TYR A 251 10.34 -8.16 -8.52
CA TYR A 251 11.39 -7.41 -7.85
C TYR A 251 12.29 -6.68 -8.85
N ARG A 252 12.83 -7.41 -9.83
CA ARG A 252 13.79 -6.90 -10.82
C ARG A 252 13.18 -5.89 -11.79
N ASP A 253 11.96 -6.14 -12.25
CA ASP A 253 11.35 -5.36 -13.34
C ASP A 253 10.53 -4.18 -12.82
N HIS A 254 10.06 -4.24 -11.57
CA HIS A 254 9.26 -3.21 -10.93
C HIS A 254 9.88 -2.67 -9.64
N PHE A 255 9.97 -3.48 -8.59
CA PHE A 255 10.26 -3.00 -7.23
C PHE A 255 11.60 -2.26 -7.11
N SER A 256 12.68 -2.84 -7.66
CA SER A 256 14.02 -2.24 -7.67
C SER A 256 14.12 -0.91 -8.43
N ARG A 257 13.09 -0.57 -9.22
CA ARG A 257 13.02 0.65 -10.04
C ARG A 257 12.12 1.73 -9.45
N PHE A 258 11.49 1.49 -8.30
CA PHE A 258 10.70 2.51 -7.63
C PHE A 258 11.62 3.52 -6.96
N ASP A 259 11.26 4.80 -7.09
CA ASP A 259 11.99 5.91 -6.47
C ASP A 259 11.27 6.36 -5.20
N ARG A 260 9.93 6.24 -5.15
CA ARG A 260 9.09 6.64 -4.01
C ARG A 260 8.08 5.55 -3.71
N GLN A 261 7.67 5.41 -2.46
CA GLN A 261 6.64 4.45 -2.06
C GLN A 261 5.59 5.10 -1.17
N ALA A 262 4.31 4.89 -1.50
CA ALA A 262 3.19 5.15 -0.61
C ALA A 262 2.57 3.80 -0.18
N VAL A 263 2.42 3.59 1.13
CA VAL A 263 1.79 2.42 1.74
C VAL A 263 0.53 2.88 2.47
N LEU A 264 -0.64 2.55 1.89
CA LEU A 264 -1.94 2.90 2.47
C LEU A 264 -2.42 1.81 3.43
N VAL A 265 -2.92 2.25 4.58
CA VAL A 265 -3.42 1.37 5.65
C VAL A 265 -4.80 1.82 6.08
N ASP A 266 -5.76 0.91 6.16
CA ASP A 266 -7.09 1.16 6.74
C ASP A 266 -7.13 0.64 8.17
N LEU A 267 -6.88 1.53 9.13
CA LEU A 267 -6.89 1.17 10.55
C LEU A 267 -8.30 0.94 11.10
N PHE A 268 -9.33 1.54 10.50
CA PHE A 268 -10.71 1.39 10.97
C PHE A 268 -11.22 -0.03 10.73
N ALA A 269 -11.00 -0.52 9.51
CA ALA A 269 -11.29 -1.90 9.15
C ALA A 269 -10.54 -2.88 10.06
N SER A 270 -9.35 -2.49 10.51
CA SER A 270 -8.51 -3.30 11.37
C SER A 270 -9.03 -3.37 12.80
N LEU A 271 -9.32 -2.21 13.39
CA LEU A 271 -9.84 -2.09 14.76
C LEU A 271 -11.22 -2.75 14.89
N ASN A 272 -12.12 -2.53 13.92
CA ASN A 272 -13.48 -3.09 13.93
C ASN A 272 -13.52 -4.63 13.90
N ARG A 273 -12.50 -5.29 13.32
CA ARG A 273 -12.49 -6.75 13.14
C ARG A 273 -11.98 -7.52 14.35
N GLY A 274 -11.49 -6.84 15.37
CA GLY A 274 -10.98 -7.48 16.57
C GLY A 274 -9.46 -7.55 16.62
N ARG A 275 -8.98 -7.90 17.81
CA ARG A 275 -7.56 -8.03 18.18
C ARG A 275 -6.72 -8.81 17.16
N HIS A 276 -7.13 -10.03 16.83
CA HIS A 276 -6.34 -10.89 15.95
C HIS A 276 -6.11 -10.30 14.56
N HIS A 277 -7.08 -9.55 14.02
CA HIS A 277 -6.92 -8.91 12.72
C HIS A 277 -6.02 -7.66 12.81
N PHE A 278 -6.05 -6.95 13.95
CA PHE A 278 -5.12 -5.85 14.22
C PHE A 278 -3.67 -6.34 14.35
N GLU A 279 -3.44 -7.39 15.12
CA GLU A 279 -2.12 -8.04 15.24
C GLU A 279 -1.63 -8.56 13.88
N ASP A 280 -2.51 -9.17 13.08
CA ASP A 280 -2.18 -9.65 11.74
C ASP A 280 -1.80 -8.51 10.77
N THR A 281 -2.46 -7.36 10.90
CA THR A 281 -2.13 -6.13 10.17
C THR A 281 -0.76 -5.58 10.58
N GLN A 282 -0.40 -5.64 11.87
CA GLN A 282 0.94 -5.27 12.35
C GLN A 282 2.01 -6.16 11.71
N ARG A 283 1.84 -7.49 11.79
CA ARG A 283 2.78 -8.45 11.18
C ARG A 283 2.91 -8.28 9.67
N ALA A 284 1.82 -7.96 8.98
CA ALA A 284 1.86 -7.66 7.55
C ALA A 284 2.66 -6.39 7.23
N LEU A 285 2.52 -5.33 8.04
CA LEU A 285 3.31 -4.12 7.89
C LEU A 285 4.79 -4.37 8.19
N GLU A 286 5.10 -5.18 9.20
CA GLU A 286 6.47 -5.61 9.49
C GLU A 286 7.10 -6.36 8.30
N ALA A 287 6.39 -7.32 7.70
CA ALA A 287 6.87 -8.05 6.52
C ALA A 287 7.06 -7.12 5.30
N VAL A 288 6.15 -6.18 5.08
CA VAL A 288 6.31 -5.13 4.05
C VAL A 288 7.56 -4.30 4.34
N MET A 289 7.82 -3.97 5.60
CA MET A 289 8.99 -3.19 5.99
C MET A 289 10.30 -3.95 5.85
N GLU A 290 10.31 -5.25 6.09
CA GLU A 290 11.48 -6.08 5.81
C GLU A 290 11.88 -6.03 4.34
N SER A 291 10.90 -5.84 3.48
CA SER A 291 11.08 -5.62 2.05
C SER A 291 11.62 -4.23 1.73
N PHE A 292 11.93 -3.36 2.71
CA PHE A 292 12.69 -2.12 2.53
C PHE A 292 14.07 -2.16 3.18
N ARG A 293 14.42 -3.23 3.92
CA ARG A 293 15.72 -3.42 4.58
C ARG A 293 16.73 -3.97 3.56
N TYR A 294 17.54 -3.10 2.96
CA TYR A 294 18.53 -3.46 1.94
C TYR A 294 19.98 -3.05 2.29
N GLY A 295 20.71 -4.01 2.86
CA GLY A 295 22.16 -3.91 3.11
C GLY A 295 22.90 -5.25 3.35
N GLY A 296 22.38 -6.38 2.86
CA GLY A 296 23.00 -7.70 3.06
C GLY A 296 24.20 -8.00 2.16
N ARG A 297 25.22 -8.70 2.70
CA ARG A 297 26.55 -9.05 2.12
C ARG A 297 26.54 -10.01 0.90
N GLY A 298 25.54 -9.96 0.02
CA GLY A 298 25.45 -10.80 -1.18
C GLY A 298 25.94 -10.10 -2.45
N TRP A 299 26.68 -10.81 -3.31
CA TRP A 299 27.20 -10.27 -4.58
C TRP A 299 26.09 -9.82 -5.57
N LEU A 300 24.91 -10.45 -5.51
CA LEU A 300 23.72 -10.09 -6.29
C LEU A 300 22.99 -8.82 -5.78
N ALA A 301 23.11 -8.48 -4.48
CA ALA A 301 22.47 -7.30 -3.90
C ALA A 301 23.12 -5.97 -4.36
N ARG A 302 24.35 -6.03 -4.90
CA ARG A 302 25.09 -4.89 -5.45
C ARG A 302 24.69 -4.50 -6.87
N LEU A 303 24.07 -5.40 -7.64
CA LEU A 303 23.69 -5.13 -9.04
C LEU A 303 22.26 -4.58 -9.18
N PHE A 304 21.45 -4.63 -8.11
CA PHE A 304 20.02 -4.31 -8.14
C PHE A 304 19.54 -3.53 -6.90
N SER A 305 20.33 -2.57 -6.40
CA SER A 305 19.95 -1.78 -5.22
C SER A 305 18.67 -0.95 -5.49
N PRO A 306 17.61 -1.09 -4.66
CA PRO A 306 16.40 -0.29 -4.78
C PRO A 306 16.69 1.21 -4.65
N ARG A 307 15.98 2.04 -5.42
CA ARG A 307 16.13 3.51 -5.41
C ARG A 307 15.17 4.24 -4.45
N ILE A 308 14.41 3.51 -3.66
CA ILE A 308 13.40 4.12 -2.79
C ILE A 308 14.12 4.92 -1.70
N ASP A 309 14.04 6.24 -1.79
CA ASP A 309 14.63 7.19 -0.83
C ASP A 309 13.55 7.86 0.03
N ARG A 310 12.26 7.75 -0.33
CA ARG A 310 11.13 8.21 0.48
C ARG A 310 10.00 7.18 0.57
N VAL A 311 9.51 6.96 1.79
CA VAL A 311 8.36 6.09 2.08
C VAL A 311 7.31 6.82 2.91
N LEU A 312 6.09 6.89 2.38
CA LEU A 312 4.92 7.43 3.07
C LEU A 312 4.06 6.28 3.61
N PHE A 313 3.89 6.23 4.92
CA PHE A 313 2.85 5.42 5.57
C PHE A 313 1.61 6.26 5.80
N ALA A 314 0.50 5.92 5.14
CA ALA A 314 -0.71 6.72 5.16
C ALA A 314 -1.87 5.94 5.79
N ALA A 315 -2.32 6.37 6.97
CA ALA A 315 -3.59 5.95 7.54
C ALA A 315 -4.71 6.60 6.71
N SER A 316 -5.32 5.79 5.85
CA SER A 316 -6.34 6.19 4.90
C SER A 316 -7.69 6.46 5.57
N LYS A 317 -8.61 7.11 4.83
CA LYS A 317 -10.00 7.37 5.25
C LYS A 317 -10.11 8.19 6.54
N ALA A 318 -9.13 9.06 6.81
CA ALA A 318 -9.07 9.84 8.05
C ALA A 318 -10.34 10.69 8.30
N ASP A 319 -11.09 11.03 7.25
CA ASP A 319 -12.37 11.72 7.33
C ASP A 319 -13.49 10.90 8.00
N HIS A 320 -13.32 9.60 8.19
CA HIS A 320 -14.27 8.78 8.95
C HIS A 320 -14.28 9.11 10.46
N VAL A 321 -13.32 9.91 10.93
CA VAL A 321 -13.30 10.46 12.29
C VAL A 321 -13.17 11.97 12.28
N ALA A 322 -13.49 12.60 13.42
CA ALA A 322 -13.33 14.03 13.57
C ALA A 322 -11.86 14.45 13.55
N ALA A 323 -11.58 15.69 13.15
CA ALA A 323 -10.21 16.17 12.94
C ALA A 323 -9.30 16.10 14.19
N ASN A 324 -9.87 16.14 15.39
CA ASN A 324 -9.13 15.98 16.65
C ASN A 324 -8.61 14.55 16.86
N GLN A 325 -9.15 13.55 16.17
CA GLN A 325 -8.70 12.15 16.24
C GLN A 325 -7.57 11.83 15.24
N HIS A 326 -7.32 12.72 14.28
CA HIS A 326 -6.27 12.52 13.28
C HIS A 326 -4.85 12.35 13.87
N PRO A 327 -4.43 13.08 14.92
CA PRO A 327 -3.13 12.86 15.55
C PRO A 327 -3.00 11.46 16.12
N ASN A 328 -4.04 10.95 16.81
CA ASN A 328 -4.06 9.58 17.34
C ASN A 328 -4.00 8.56 16.22
N LEU A 329 -4.72 8.78 15.11
CA LEU A 329 -4.65 7.88 13.94
C LEU A 329 -3.25 7.81 13.33
N LYS A 330 -2.58 8.97 13.19
CA LYS A 330 -1.18 9.05 12.75
C LYS A 330 -0.26 8.35 13.75
N HIS A 331 -0.47 8.57 15.05
CA HIS A 331 0.36 8.01 16.11
C HIS A 331 0.24 6.48 16.16
N LEU A 332 -0.97 5.95 16.13
CA LEU A 332 -1.27 4.52 16.13
C LEU A 332 -0.58 3.81 14.95
N LEU A 333 -0.71 4.35 13.73
CA LEU A 333 0.03 3.81 12.58
C LEU A 333 1.54 3.87 12.83
N GLY A 334 2.02 4.98 13.39
CA GLY A 334 3.41 5.19 13.76
C GLY A 334 3.94 4.14 14.73
N LEU A 335 3.15 3.72 15.72
CA LEU A 335 3.49 2.63 16.65
C LEU A 335 3.56 1.29 15.92
N MET A 336 2.58 0.98 15.04
CA MET A 336 2.55 -0.28 14.30
C MET A 336 3.76 -0.46 13.37
N VAL A 337 4.29 0.64 12.81
CA VAL A 337 5.49 0.58 11.96
C VAL A 337 6.79 0.82 12.74
N HIS A 338 6.73 1.27 14.00
CA HIS A 338 7.91 1.69 14.78
C HIS A 338 9.04 0.65 14.86
N PRO A 339 8.76 -0.65 15.12
CA PRO A 339 9.82 -1.68 15.19
C PRO A 339 10.66 -1.74 13.91
N ALA A 340 10.02 -1.47 12.76
CA ALA A 340 10.65 -1.46 11.46
C ALA A 340 11.37 -0.14 11.10
N ARG A 341 10.88 1.01 11.56
CA ARG A 341 11.42 2.35 11.22
C ARG A 341 12.87 2.58 11.64
N ARG A 342 13.32 1.94 12.74
CA ARG A 342 14.70 2.10 13.23
C ARG A 342 15.74 1.67 12.19
N HIS A 343 15.40 0.74 11.31
CA HIS A 343 16.34 0.19 10.33
C HIS A 343 16.35 0.98 9.02
N ALA A 344 15.19 1.33 8.47
CA ALA A 344 15.11 2.07 7.21
C ALA A 344 15.76 3.46 7.29
N ARG A 345 15.63 4.15 8.44
CA ARG A 345 16.37 5.41 8.69
C ARG A 345 17.90 5.23 8.63
N PHE A 346 18.41 4.08 9.03
CA PHE A 346 19.84 3.76 8.97
C PHE A 346 20.34 3.60 7.52
N GLU A 347 19.44 3.25 6.59
CA GLU A 347 19.75 3.10 5.16
C GLU A 347 19.52 4.40 4.36
N GLY A 348 19.22 5.51 5.03
CA GLY A 348 19.03 6.83 4.39
C GLY A 348 17.66 7.04 3.76
N ILE A 349 16.68 6.16 4.05
CA ILE A 349 15.30 6.31 3.59
C ILE A 349 14.57 7.32 4.49
N GLU A 350 14.03 8.39 3.90
CA GLU A 350 13.18 9.36 4.60
C GLU A 350 11.76 8.80 4.71
N GLU A 351 11.24 8.75 5.94
CA GLU A 351 9.94 8.17 6.24
C GLU A 351 8.99 9.18 6.87
N GLU A 352 7.78 9.26 6.35
CA GLU A 352 6.71 10.07 6.93
C GLU A 352 5.47 9.23 7.21
N VAL A 353 4.78 9.54 8.31
CA VAL A 353 3.51 8.91 8.68
C VAL A 353 2.44 9.98 8.68
N MET A 354 1.36 9.77 7.91
CA MET A 354 0.26 10.73 7.79
C MET A 354 -1.08 10.05 7.98
N ALA A 355 -2.03 10.77 8.58
CA ALA A 355 -3.45 10.45 8.46
C ALA A 355 -4.02 11.24 7.28
N ILE A 356 -4.52 10.55 6.26
CA ILE A 356 -4.99 11.15 5.00
C ILE A 356 -6.41 10.68 4.65
N ALA A 357 -7.12 11.52 3.91
CA ALA A 357 -8.33 11.13 3.19
C ALA A 357 -8.22 11.65 1.77
N SER A 358 -8.04 10.75 0.80
CA SER A 358 -7.86 11.13 -0.61
C SER A 358 -9.09 11.86 -1.16
N LEU A 359 -10.28 11.37 -0.82
CA LEU A 359 -11.56 12.04 -1.07
C LEU A 359 -12.36 12.13 0.23
N ARG A 360 -12.58 13.35 0.71
CA ARG A 360 -13.33 13.62 1.93
C ARG A 360 -14.83 13.44 1.69
N SER A 361 -15.41 12.45 2.34
CA SER A 361 -16.81 12.05 2.22
C SER A 361 -17.67 12.51 3.39
N THR A 362 -17.05 13.10 4.42
CA THR A 362 -17.72 13.59 5.62
C THR A 362 -17.38 15.06 5.92
N ASP A 363 -18.13 15.65 6.86
CA ASP A 363 -17.76 16.90 7.53
C ASP A 363 -17.65 16.67 9.04
N THR A 364 -16.70 17.32 9.71
CA THR A 364 -16.63 17.36 11.17
C THR A 364 -17.70 18.33 11.70
N VAL A 365 -18.46 17.89 12.69
CA VAL A 365 -19.52 18.67 13.33
C VAL A 365 -19.40 18.55 14.84
N ARG A 366 -19.79 19.59 15.58
CA ARG A 366 -19.89 19.53 17.05
C ARG A 366 -21.34 19.37 17.45
N THR A 367 -21.60 18.49 18.39
CA THR A 367 -22.92 18.26 18.99
C THR A 367 -22.80 18.26 20.50
N GLU A 368 -23.77 18.86 21.19
CA GLU A 368 -23.85 18.73 22.64
C GLU A 368 -24.59 17.44 23.00
N HIS A 369 -24.01 16.67 23.91
CA HIS A 369 -24.60 15.48 24.48
C HIS A 369 -24.26 15.45 25.96
N GLU A 370 -25.27 15.38 26.84
CA GLU A 370 -25.09 15.35 28.30
C GLU A 370 -24.21 16.49 28.85
N GLY A 371 -24.31 17.69 28.26
CA GLY A 371 -23.52 18.86 28.64
C GLY A 371 -22.06 18.84 28.17
N GLN A 372 -21.65 17.82 27.40
CA GLN A 372 -20.33 17.72 26.77
C GLN A 372 -20.40 18.02 25.28
N SER A 373 -19.40 18.75 24.77
CA SER A 373 -19.26 19.01 23.33
C SER A 373 -18.52 17.85 22.66
N LEU A 374 -19.25 17.01 21.92
CA LEU A 374 -18.70 15.89 21.19
C LEU A 374 -18.35 16.30 19.76
N SER A 375 -17.19 15.82 19.28
CA SER A 375 -16.78 15.98 17.88
C SER A 375 -17.24 14.78 17.08
N CYS A 376 -18.27 14.99 16.25
CA CYS A 376 -18.92 13.99 15.42
C CYS A 376 -18.55 14.16 13.94
N VAL A 377 -18.87 13.16 13.13
CA VAL A 377 -18.78 13.21 11.68
C VAL A 377 -20.17 13.15 11.06
N ARG A 378 -20.39 13.94 10.01
CA ARG A 378 -21.61 13.94 9.21
C ARG A 378 -21.32 13.42 7.81
N GLY A 379 -22.07 12.42 7.37
CA GLY A 379 -21.96 11.90 6.01
C GLY A 379 -23.02 10.86 5.71
N ARG A 380 -23.12 10.44 4.44
CA ARG A 380 -24.00 9.35 4.03
C ARG A 380 -23.30 8.03 4.28
N LEU A 381 -23.90 7.15 5.08
CA LEU A 381 -23.38 5.81 5.32
C LEU A 381 -23.40 4.99 4.03
N LYS A 382 -22.44 4.09 3.84
CA LYS A 382 -22.37 3.24 2.64
C LYS A 382 -23.57 2.29 2.52
N ALA A 383 -24.12 1.84 3.64
CA ALA A 383 -25.28 0.95 3.72
C ALA A 383 -26.63 1.69 3.81
N GLY A 384 -26.61 3.03 3.88
CA GLY A 384 -27.81 3.83 4.12
C GLY A 384 -28.00 4.92 3.07
N GLU A 385 -29.24 5.34 2.87
CA GLU A 385 -29.57 6.38 1.89
C GLU A 385 -29.45 7.79 2.47
N ARG A 386 -29.52 7.93 3.79
CA ARG A 386 -29.60 9.23 4.49
C ARG A 386 -28.27 9.69 5.04
N GLU A 387 -28.08 11.00 5.02
CA GLU A 387 -26.99 11.65 5.74
C GLU A 387 -27.21 11.51 7.25
N THR A 388 -26.18 11.08 7.98
CA THR A 388 -26.25 10.80 9.41
C THR A 388 -25.11 11.53 10.13
N VAL A 389 -25.39 12.01 11.34
CA VAL A 389 -24.37 12.51 12.27
C VAL A 389 -24.03 11.38 13.25
N LEU A 390 -22.76 11.05 13.36
CA LEU A 390 -22.28 9.89 14.11
C LEU A 390 -21.12 10.32 14.98
N PHE A 391 -21.09 9.87 16.23
CA PHE A 391 -19.88 9.84 17.02
C PHE A 391 -19.13 8.53 16.70
N PRO A 392 -17.99 8.58 16.01
CA PRO A 392 -17.32 7.37 15.51
C PRO A 392 -16.54 6.61 16.59
N GLY A 393 -16.55 7.09 17.84
CA GLY A 393 -15.67 6.64 18.90
C GLY A 393 -14.32 7.36 18.90
N GLU A 394 -13.49 7.05 19.89
CA GLU A 394 -12.15 7.60 20.01
C GLU A 394 -11.09 6.63 19.48
N ILE A 395 -10.12 7.16 18.76
CA ILE A 395 -8.93 6.42 18.36
C ILE A 395 -8.01 6.32 19.57
N PRO A 396 -7.58 5.10 19.94
CA PRO A 396 -6.76 4.90 21.12
C PRO A 396 -5.44 5.69 20.96
N PRO A 397 -4.96 6.33 22.03
CA PRO A 397 -3.72 7.09 21.99
C PRO A 397 -2.49 6.18 21.87
N ASP A 398 -2.60 4.90 22.24
CA ASP A 398 -1.55 3.89 22.20
C ASP A 398 -2.03 2.62 21.46
N LEU A 399 -1.18 1.59 21.40
CA LEU A 399 -1.60 0.27 20.90
C LEU A 399 -2.74 -0.26 21.82
N PRO A 400 -3.88 -0.67 21.25
CA PRO A 400 -5.00 -1.11 22.06
C PRO A 400 -4.68 -2.37 22.86
N GLU A 401 -5.16 -2.42 24.10
CA GLU A 401 -5.07 -3.58 24.97
C GLU A 401 -6.24 -4.55 24.68
N PRO A 402 -6.14 -5.85 25.03
CA PRO A 402 -7.20 -6.82 24.75
C PRO A 402 -8.60 -6.36 25.18
N GLU A 403 -8.70 -5.68 26.33
CA GLU A 403 -9.92 -5.18 26.95
C GLU A 403 -10.62 -4.10 26.10
N ASP A 404 -9.88 -3.39 25.23
CA ASP A 404 -10.44 -2.38 24.33
C ASP A 404 -11.46 -2.97 23.36
N TRP A 405 -11.28 -4.24 22.93
CA TRP A 405 -12.22 -4.91 22.04
C TRP A 405 -13.46 -5.46 22.75
N ASP A 406 -13.35 -5.80 24.03
CA ASP A 406 -14.46 -6.32 24.84
C ASP A 406 -15.45 -5.22 25.21
N SER A 407 -14.97 -3.99 25.39
CA SER A 407 -15.81 -2.82 25.67
C SER A 407 -16.72 -2.39 24.52
N GLY A 408 -16.50 -2.93 23.30
CA GLY A 408 -17.22 -2.51 22.09
C GLY A 408 -16.85 -1.10 21.62
N ARG A 409 -15.71 -0.56 22.06
CA ARG A 409 -15.17 0.78 21.73
C ARG A 409 -15.03 1.03 20.23
N PHE A 410 -14.72 0.01 19.43
CA PHE A 410 -14.46 0.13 18.00
C PHE A 410 -15.71 -0.18 17.17
N ARG A 411 -16.36 0.88 16.67
CA ARG A 411 -17.52 0.80 15.75
C ARG A 411 -17.44 1.87 14.68
N PHE A 412 -16.35 1.86 13.92
CA PHE A 412 -16.16 2.82 12.84
C PHE A 412 -17.05 2.47 11.65
N HIS A 413 -17.70 3.47 11.06
CA HIS A 413 -18.64 3.26 9.96
C HIS A 413 -17.99 3.58 8.60
N GLU A 414 -18.43 2.90 7.55
CA GLU A 414 -18.04 3.23 6.17
C GLU A 414 -19.03 4.25 5.57
N PHE A 415 -18.48 5.26 4.88
CA PHE A 415 -19.26 6.29 4.21
C PHE A 415 -19.29 6.08 2.68
N ALA A 416 -20.41 6.44 2.07
CA ALA A 416 -20.54 6.57 0.63
C ALA A 416 -19.75 7.80 0.15
N PRO A 417 -19.23 7.81 -1.09
CA PRO A 417 -18.47 8.95 -1.59
C PRO A 417 -19.37 10.17 -1.74
N ARG A 418 -18.75 11.34 -1.64
CA ARG A 418 -19.32 12.60 -2.12
C ARG A 418 -18.93 12.81 -3.58
N ARG A 419 -19.84 13.42 -4.34
CA ARG A 419 -19.62 13.68 -5.76
C ARG A 419 -18.41 14.59 -5.91
N LEU A 420 -17.45 14.15 -6.71
CA LEU A 420 -16.29 14.94 -7.07
C LEU A 420 -16.68 15.95 -8.15
N ASP A 421 -16.32 17.21 -7.96
CA ASP A 421 -16.45 18.26 -8.98
C ASP A 421 -15.04 18.65 -9.45
N PRO A 422 -14.64 18.29 -10.68
CA PRO A 422 -13.29 18.52 -11.18
C PRO A 422 -12.95 20.00 -11.36
N SER A 423 -13.95 20.89 -11.40
CA SER A 423 -13.76 22.34 -11.51
C SER A 423 -13.42 23.02 -10.18
N LYS A 424 -13.58 22.31 -9.06
CA LYS A 424 -13.34 22.80 -7.71
C LYS A 424 -12.05 22.21 -7.15
N PRO A 425 -11.45 22.82 -6.11
CA PRO A 425 -10.23 22.32 -5.46
C PRO A 425 -10.36 20.95 -4.75
N GLY A 426 -11.39 20.14 -5.07
CA GLY A 426 -11.68 18.89 -4.39
C GLY A 426 -11.89 19.07 -2.88
N ARG A 427 -12.17 17.98 -2.18
CA ARG A 427 -12.10 17.95 -0.72
C ARG A 427 -11.28 16.74 -0.32
N HIS A 428 -10.17 16.97 0.36
CA HIS A 428 -9.30 15.92 0.89
C HIS A 428 -8.81 16.30 2.29
N VAL A 429 -8.13 15.37 2.96
CA VAL A 429 -7.38 15.64 4.20
C VAL A 429 -5.92 15.31 3.93
N ARG A 430 -5.04 16.34 3.93
CA ARG A 430 -3.58 16.24 3.79
C ARG A 430 -3.05 15.47 2.56
N LEU A 431 -3.86 15.29 1.52
CA LEU A 431 -3.37 14.67 0.28
C LEU A 431 -2.29 15.51 -0.40
N ASP A 432 -2.41 16.82 -0.34
CA ASP A 432 -1.42 17.77 -0.83
C ASP A 432 -0.10 17.75 -0.04
N GLN A 433 -0.14 17.56 1.28
CA GLN A 433 1.06 17.30 2.08
C GLN A 433 1.72 15.97 1.70
N ALA A 434 0.93 14.92 1.41
CA ALA A 434 1.45 13.67 0.89
C ALA A 434 2.10 13.84 -0.49
N ILE A 435 1.50 14.65 -1.38
CA ILE A 435 2.10 15.01 -2.68
C ILE A 435 3.41 15.75 -2.48
N GLU A 436 3.45 16.77 -1.62
CA GLU A 436 4.68 17.51 -1.31
C GLU A 436 5.79 16.58 -0.81
N PHE A 437 5.48 15.69 0.12
CA PHE A 437 6.45 14.72 0.62
C PHE A 437 6.96 13.77 -0.47
N LEU A 438 6.06 13.25 -1.32
CA LEU A 438 6.41 12.23 -2.32
C LEU A 438 7.13 12.80 -3.54
N ILE A 439 6.78 14.01 -3.98
CA ILE A 439 7.28 14.57 -5.26
C ILE A 439 7.74 16.02 -5.20
N GLY A 440 7.52 16.75 -4.09
CA GLY A 440 7.74 18.20 -4.00
C GLY A 440 9.19 18.63 -4.23
N ASP A 441 10.15 17.83 -3.77
CA ASP A 441 11.58 18.04 -4.01
C ASP A 441 11.97 17.94 -5.49
N LYS A 442 11.23 17.14 -6.29
CA LYS A 442 11.39 17.05 -7.75
C LYS A 442 10.65 18.16 -8.50
N LEU A 443 9.91 19.00 -7.79
CA LEU A 443 9.26 20.21 -8.30
C LEU A 443 10.01 21.49 -7.86
N ALA A 444 11.26 21.37 -7.40
CA ALA A 444 12.08 22.49 -6.93
C ALA A 444 12.82 23.27 -8.03
#